data_AF-A0A7K4XD57-F1
#
_entry.id   AF-A0A7K4XD57-F1
#
_cell.length_a   1.000
_cell.length_b   1.000
_cell.length_c   1.000
_cell.angle_alpha   90.00
_cell.angle_beta   90.00
_cell.angle_gamma   90.00
#
_symmetry.space_group_name_H-M   'P 1'
#
loop_
_entity.id
_entity.type
_entity.pdbx_description
1 polymer ?
#
loop_
_entity_poly.entity_id
_entity_poly.type
_entity_poly.pdbx_seq_one_letter_code
_entity_poly.pdbx_strand_id
1 'polypeptide(L)'
;AAVPAGGLALLLVLLWAPWQALHGAPLTELSGDQDFQLFLQRNLEFTHKIRRDVAALQRVVCDTLQLCKEDELLLAQQDLDMAQAPVEQCHKRTFQAETCFSQIRAGLRIYHGSLATVLALLPKHAGLVETLQLDVANLSSNIQQQMEDLGLATVTYPTENQDPLPTFSSHFHHQVGGFFILANFQRFLETAYRALRHLASL
;
A
#
# COMPACT_ATOMS: atom_id res chain seq x y z
N ALA A 1 -29.99 -77.50 16.21
CA ALA A 1 -29.64 -77.29 17.63
C ALA A 1 -28.66 -76.11 17.73
N ALA A 2 -28.93 -75.20 18.66
CA ALA A 2 -28.06 -74.17 19.24
C ALA A 2 -27.49 -73.03 18.35
N VAL A 3 -28.05 -71.83 18.55
CA VAL A 3 -27.37 -70.51 18.51
C VAL A 3 -27.02 -70.17 19.97
N PRO A 4 -25.88 -69.54 20.31
CA PRO A 4 -25.75 -68.07 20.43
C PRO A 4 -24.30 -67.60 20.11
N ALA A 5 -23.80 -66.37 20.22
CA ALA A 5 -24.28 -64.98 20.29
C ALA A 5 -23.02 -64.10 20.10
N GLY A 6 -23.22 -62.81 19.81
CA GLY A 6 -22.22 -61.74 19.93
C GLY A 6 -21.75 -61.23 18.57
N GLY A 7 -21.84 -59.95 18.23
CA GLY A 7 -22.26 -58.75 18.95
C GLY A 7 -21.83 -57.55 18.10
N LEU A 8 -22.77 -56.64 17.87
CA LEU A 8 -22.60 -55.19 17.62
C LEU A 8 -21.41 -54.69 16.77
N ALA A 9 -21.72 -54.14 15.59
CA ALA A 9 -21.11 -52.90 15.07
C ALA A 9 -21.98 -52.38 13.90
N LEU A 10 -23.06 -51.65 14.15
CA LEU A 10 -23.12 -50.17 14.13
C LEU A 10 -22.37 -49.53 12.94
N LEU A 11 -23.16 -49.21 11.91
CA LEU A 11 -23.18 -47.99 11.10
C LEU A 11 -22.04 -46.98 11.33
N LEU A 12 -21.38 -46.58 10.24
CA LEU A 12 -21.01 -45.18 9.95
C LEU A 12 -20.56 -45.05 8.49
N VAL A 13 -21.55 -44.80 7.62
CA VAL A 13 -21.36 -43.95 6.44
C VAL A 13 -21.04 -42.56 6.99
N LEU A 14 -20.01 -41.88 6.46
CA LEU A 14 -19.95 -40.43 6.20
C LEU A 14 -18.55 -40.04 5.65
N LEU A 15 -18.59 -39.45 4.45
CA LEU A 15 -17.74 -38.34 3.98
C LEU A 15 -16.22 -38.58 3.84
N TRP A 16 -15.84 -39.08 2.66
CA TRP A 16 -14.53 -38.79 2.08
C TRP A 16 -14.68 -37.63 1.10
N ALA A 17 -14.67 -36.40 1.62
CA ALA A 17 -14.28 -35.23 0.84
C ALA A 17 -12.80 -35.00 1.14
N PRO A 18 -11.87 -35.00 0.16
CA PRO A 18 -10.52 -34.58 0.44
C PRO A 18 -10.57 -33.08 0.75
N TRP A 19 -10.20 -32.73 1.99
CA TRP A 19 -9.99 -31.35 2.41
C TRP A 19 -9.03 -30.71 1.40
N GLN A 20 -9.53 -29.70 0.68
CA GLN A 20 -8.66 -28.76 0.01
C GLN A 20 -7.78 -28.15 1.11
N ALA A 21 -6.50 -28.49 1.08
CA ALA A 21 -5.51 -27.88 1.93
C ALA A 21 -5.51 -26.38 1.66
N LEU A 22 -6.19 -25.61 2.51
CA LEU A 22 -5.99 -24.18 2.64
C LEU A 22 -4.51 -23.97 3.01
N HIS A 23 -3.68 -23.74 2.01
CA HIS A 23 -2.33 -23.23 2.21
C HIS A 23 -2.39 -21.72 2.45
N GLY A 24 -2.98 -21.33 3.57
CA GLY A 24 -2.57 -20.13 4.26
C GLY A 24 -1.58 -20.55 5.33
N ALA A 25 -0.29 -20.62 4.98
CA ALA A 25 0.74 -20.83 5.99
C ALA A 25 0.63 -19.69 7.03
N PRO A 26 0.49 -20.00 8.32
CA PRO A 26 0.36 -18.95 9.32
C PRO A 26 1.73 -18.27 9.47
N LEU A 27 1.73 -16.93 9.43
CA LEU A 27 2.91 -16.05 9.62
C LEU A 27 3.51 -16.13 11.05
N THR A 28 3.26 -17.21 11.78
CA THR A 28 3.63 -17.40 13.20
C THR A 28 5.12 -17.35 13.46
N GLU A 29 5.96 -17.54 12.45
CA GLU A 29 7.43 -17.52 12.59
C GLU A 29 8.01 -16.09 12.62
N LEU A 30 7.28 -15.06 12.16
CA LEU A 30 7.82 -13.69 12.02
C LEU A 30 7.36 -12.71 13.10
N SER A 31 6.24 -12.99 13.79
CA SER A 31 5.67 -12.09 14.82
C SER A 31 6.61 -11.87 16.03
N GLY A 32 7.52 -12.81 16.30
CA GLY A 32 8.49 -12.74 17.40
C GLY A 32 9.92 -12.34 17.03
N ASP A 33 10.23 -12.08 15.77
CA ASP A 33 11.59 -11.73 15.34
C ASP A 33 11.89 -10.24 15.64
N GLN A 34 12.95 -9.99 16.41
CA GLN A 34 13.31 -8.65 16.87
C GLN A 34 13.66 -7.71 15.71
N ASP A 35 14.30 -8.25 14.67
CA ASP A 35 14.69 -7.48 13.48
C ASP A 35 13.46 -7.09 12.65
N PHE A 36 12.46 -7.98 12.57
CA PHE A 36 11.19 -7.68 11.93
C PHE A 36 10.40 -6.58 12.64
N GLN A 37 10.37 -6.60 13.98
CA GLN A 37 9.68 -5.56 14.76
C GLN A 37 10.39 -4.19 14.64
N LEU A 38 11.73 -4.18 14.67
CA LEU A 38 12.52 -2.96 14.43
C LEU A 38 12.26 -2.38 13.03
N PHE A 39 12.18 -3.25 12.02
CA PHE A 39 11.81 -2.86 10.66
C PHE A 39 10.44 -2.18 10.61
N LEU A 40 9.42 -2.80 11.21
CA LEU A 40 8.07 -2.26 11.21
C LEU A 40 8.01 -0.91 11.92
N GLN A 41 8.67 -0.77 13.06
CA GLN A 41 8.75 0.48 13.80
C GLN A 41 9.42 1.59 12.99
N ARG A 42 10.54 1.30 12.31
CA ARG A 42 11.24 2.26 11.47
C ARG A 42 10.39 2.70 10.28
N ASN A 43 9.76 1.75 9.59
CA ASN A 43 8.90 2.06 8.43
C ASN A 43 7.63 2.82 8.85
N LEU A 44 7.10 2.55 10.04
CA LEU A 44 6.00 3.33 10.63
C LEU A 44 6.39 4.79 10.87
N GLU A 45 7.57 5.03 11.44
CA GLU A 45 8.06 6.38 11.69
C GLU A 45 8.28 7.15 10.37
N PHE A 46 8.91 6.51 9.38
CA PHE A 46 9.11 7.09 8.05
C PHE A 46 7.77 7.39 7.35
N THR A 47 6.83 6.43 7.35
CA THR A 47 5.49 6.62 6.78
C THR A 47 4.76 7.78 7.47
N HIS A 48 4.88 7.88 8.80
CA HIS A 48 4.31 8.98 9.57
C HIS A 48 4.92 10.33 9.21
N LYS A 49 6.25 10.40 9.02
CA LYS A 49 6.94 11.61 8.56
C LYS A 49 6.42 12.05 7.20
N ILE A 50 6.45 11.17 6.21
CA ILE A 50 6.00 11.45 4.83
C ILE A 50 4.55 11.95 4.84
N ARG A 51 3.68 11.35 5.65
CA ARG A 51 2.28 11.80 5.77
C ARG A 51 2.17 13.24 6.29
N ARG A 52 3.01 13.65 7.23
CA ARG A 52 3.04 15.06 7.70
C ARG A 52 3.53 16.00 6.59
N ASP A 53 4.53 15.56 5.83
CA ASP A 53 5.11 16.35 4.73
C ASP A 53 4.12 16.50 3.57
N VAL A 54 3.37 15.45 3.22
CA VAL A 54 2.25 15.52 2.26
C VAL A 54 1.18 16.50 2.74
N ALA A 55 0.76 16.41 4.00
CA ALA A 55 -0.22 17.34 4.56
C ALA A 55 0.29 18.80 4.57
N ALA A 56 1.60 19.01 4.73
CA ALA A 56 2.20 20.34 4.59
C ALA A 56 2.12 20.84 3.15
N LEU A 57 2.45 20.02 2.16
CA LEU A 57 2.31 20.37 0.75
C LEU A 57 0.85 20.61 0.34
N GLN A 58 -0.12 19.89 0.91
CA GLN A 58 -1.54 20.15 0.66
C GLN A 58 -1.94 21.57 1.08
N ARG A 59 -1.41 22.06 2.22
CA ARG A 59 -1.63 23.47 2.64
C ARG A 59 -0.99 24.44 1.66
N VAL A 60 0.24 24.17 1.22
CA VAL A 60 0.93 24.99 0.21
C VAL A 60 0.16 25.05 -1.11
N VAL A 61 -0.42 23.92 -1.56
CA VAL A 61 -1.29 23.86 -2.73
C VAL A 61 -2.54 24.73 -2.52
N CYS A 62 -3.19 24.61 -1.37
CA CYS A 62 -4.35 25.44 -1.04
C CYS A 62 -4.01 26.94 -1.06
N ASP A 63 -2.91 27.34 -0.40
CA ASP A 63 -2.49 28.74 -0.34
C ASP A 63 -2.09 29.29 -1.72
N THR A 64 -1.39 28.49 -2.53
CA THR A 64 -0.82 28.92 -3.82
C THR A 64 -1.82 28.85 -4.97
N LEU A 65 -2.62 27.78 -5.02
CA LEU A 65 -3.52 27.48 -6.15
C LEU A 65 -4.99 27.72 -5.81
N GLN A 66 -5.32 28.02 -4.56
CA GLN A 66 -6.69 28.18 -4.07
C GLN A 66 -7.56 26.92 -4.26
N LEU A 67 -6.92 25.75 -4.29
CA LEU A 67 -7.56 24.43 -4.36
C LEU A 67 -7.45 23.74 -2.99
N CYS A 68 -8.52 23.82 -2.19
CA CYS A 68 -8.49 23.41 -0.79
C CYS A 68 -9.51 22.30 -0.44
N LYS A 69 -10.52 22.10 -1.28
CA LYS A 69 -11.65 21.23 -1.00
C LYS A 69 -11.86 20.23 -2.12
N GLU A 70 -11.92 18.96 -1.75
CA GLU A 70 -12.08 17.86 -2.71
C GLU A 70 -13.48 17.86 -3.34
N ASP A 71 -14.52 18.15 -2.55
CA ASP A 71 -15.92 18.18 -2.95
C ASP A 71 -16.21 19.21 -4.05
N GLU A 72 -15.45 20.30 -4.10
CA GLU A 72 -15.55 21.34 -5.13
C GLU A 72 -14.92 20.91 -6.48
N LEU A 73 -14.12 19.84 -6.49
CA LEU A 73 -13.31 19.42 -7.64
C LEU A 73 -13.69 18.05 -8.22
N LEU A 74 -14.70 17.38 -7.66
CA LEU A 74 -15.10 16.03 -8.05
C LEU A 74 -15.49 15.90 -9.53
N LEU A 75 -16.13 16.93 -10.11
CA LEU A 75 -16.49 16.92 -11.53
C LEU A 75 -15.24 17.00 -12.41
N ALA A 76 -14.29 17.87 -12.05
CA ALA A 76 -13.02 17.99 -12.78
C ALA A 76 -12.15 16.74 -12.63
N GLN A 77 -12.28 15.99 -11.54
CA GLN A 77 -11.57 14.73 -11.32
C GLN A 77 -11.96 13.63 -12.31
N GLN A 78 -13.24 13.57 -12.73
CA GLN A 78 -13.73 12.51 -13.62
C GLN A 78 -13.04 12.54 -14.99
N ASP A 79 -12.60 13.72 -15.41
CA ASP A 79 -11.88 13.94 -16.66
C ASP A 79 -10.36 13.69 -16.53
N LEU A 80 -9.88 13.31 -15.34
CA LEU A 80 -8.48 12.98 -15.08
C LEU A 80 -8.28 11.46 -15.05
N ASP A 81 -7.57 10.92 -16.03
CA ASP A 81 -7.14 9.52 -16.04
C ASP A 81 -5.91 9.34 -15.14
N MET A 82 -6.14 9.22 -13.83
CA MET A 82 -5.09 9.10 -12.81
C MET A 82 -4.97 7.68 -12.28
N ALA A 83 -3.78 7.10 -12.41
CA ALA A 83 -3.44 5.84 -11.76
C ALA A 83 -3.56 5.97 -10.23
N GLN A 84 -4.40 5.13 -9.62
CA GLN A 84 -4.49 5.00 -8.18
C GLN A 84 -3.70 3.79 -7.70
N ALA A 85 -2.93 3.95 -6.63
CA ALA A 85 -2.20 2.86 -6.02
C ALA A 85 -3.16 1.91 -5.27
N PRO A 86 -3.28 0.63 -5.66
CA PRO A 86 -4.15 -0.30 -4.97
C PRO A 86 -3.52 -0.73 -3.63
N VAL A 87 -4.28 -0.63 -2.53
CA VAL A 87 -3.85 -1.08 -1.18
C VAL A 87 -4.84 -2.07 -0.57
N GLU A 88 -5.73 -2.60 -1.39
CA GLU A 88 -6.95 -3.27 -0.94
C GLU A 88 -6.62 -4.65 -0.36
N GLN A 89 -5.46 -5.20 -0.69
CA GLN A 89 -5.02 -6.49 -0.22
C GLN A 89 -4.46 -6.44 1.20
N CYS A 90 -4.00 -5.27 1.66
CA CYS A 90 -3.57 -5.08 3.05
C CYS A 90 -4.72 -5.15 4.08
N HIS A 91 -5.98 -5.06 3.62
CA HIS A 91 -7.18 -5.09 4.47
C HIS A 91 -8.04 -6.34 4.31
N LYS A 92 -7.61 -7.32 3.49
CA LYS A 92 -8.37 -8.56 3.28
C LYS A 92 -8.33 -9.43 4.54
N ARG A 93 -9.42 -10.17 4.79
CA ARG A 93 -9.50 -11.19 5.85
C ARG A 93 -8.38 -12.23 5.74
N THR A 94 -7.98 -12.56 4.52
CA THR A 94 -6.79 -13.35 4.22
C THR A 94 -5.60 -12.40 4.04
N PHE A 95 -5.06 -11.92 5.16
CA PHE A 95 -3.91 -11.04 5.15
C PHE A 95 -2.65 -11.77 4.65
N GLN A 96 -1.92 -11.16 3.71
CA GLN A 96 -0.66 -11.68 3.17
C GLN A 96 0.38 -10.57 3.22
N ALA A 97 1.39 -10.72 4.09
CA ALA A 97 2.41 -9.69 4.33
C ALA A 97 3.18 -9.34 3.05
N GLU A 98 3.67 -10.35 2.32
CA GLU A 98 4.36 -10.20 1.04
C GLU A 98 3.56 -9.35 0.03
N THR A 99 2.29 -9.70 -0.18
CA THR A 99 1.44 -8.98 -1.13
C THR A 99 1.16 -7.56 -0.67
N CYS A 100 0.95 -7.35 0.63
CA CYS A 100 0.74 -6.01 1.19
C CYS A 100 1.99 -5.14 1.02
N PHE A 101 3.18 -5.63 1.36
CA PHE A 101 4.43 -4.89 1.17
C PHE A 101 4.70 -4.58 -0.30
N SER A 102 4.44 -5.54 -1.19
CA SER A 102 4.55 -5.34 -2.64
C SER A 102 3.61 -4.22 -3.15
N GLN A 103 2.37 -4.19 -2.65
CA GLN A 103 1.41 -3.12 -2.97
C GLN A 103 1.84 -1.75 -2.42
N ILE A 104 2.31 -1.70 -1.17
CA ILE A 104 2.83 -0.46 -0.59
C ILE A 104 4.01 0.05 -1.43
N ARG A 105 4.96 -0.83 -1.77
CA ARG A 105 6.11 -0.47 -2.61
C ARG A 105 5.69 0.05 -3.99
N ALA A 106 4.76 -0.64 -4.65
CA ALA A 106 4.24 -0.21 -5.96
C ALA A 106 3.56 1.17 -5.86
N GLY A 107 2.75 1.39 -4.83
CA GLY A 107 2.09 2.68 -4.60
C GLY A 107 3.08 3.82 -4.34
N LEU A 108 4.13 3.58 -3.54
CA LEU A 108 5.18 4.57 -3.30
C LEU A 108 5.89 4.97 -4.61
N ARG A 109 6.14 4.02 -5.52
CA ARG A 109 6.73 4.32 -6.84
C ARG A 109 5.81 5.19 -7.71
N ILE A 110 4.51 4.89 -7.74
CA ILE A 110 3.51 5.68 -8.47
C ILE A 110 3.49 7.13 -7.95
N TYR A 111 3.40 7.32 -6.64
CA TYR A 111 3.35 8.66 -6.07
C TYR A 111 4.69 9.41 -6.19
N HIS A 112 5.82 8.72 -6.05
CA HIS A 112 7.13 9.31 -6.32
C HIS A 112 7.22 9.92 -7.73
N GLY A 113 6.80 9.18 -8.76
CA GLY A 113 6.75 9.69 -10.13
C GLY A 113 5.78 10.87 -10.28
N SER A 114 4.59 10.75 -9.69
CA SER A 114 3.55 11.78 -9.74
C SER A 114 3.93 13.09 -9.05
N LEU A 115 4.89 13.09 -8.11
CA LEU A 115 5.36 14.31 -7.46
C LEU A 115 6.05 15.28 -8.43
N ALA A 116 6.50 14.84 -9.60
CA ALA A 116 7.00 15.72 -10.66
C ALA A 116 5.92 16.72 -11.14
N THR A 117 4.64 16.29 -11.16
CA THR A 117 3.49 17.16 -11.45
C THR A 117 3.35 18.25 -10.39
N VAL A 118 3.47 17.88 -9.10
CA VAL A 118 3.38 18.83 -7.99
C VAL A 118 4.55 19.82 -8.01
N LEU A 119 5.76 19.34 -8.33
CA LEU A 119 6.95 20.16 -8.47
C LEU A 119 6.77 21.27 -9.53
N ALA A 120 6.20 20.91 -10.68
CA ALA A 120 5.92 21.86 -11.77
C ALA A 120 4.93 22.97 -11.36
N LEU A 121 3.98 22.66 -10.46
CA LEU A 121 2.98 23.61 -9.97
C LEU A 121 3.49 24.52 -8.85
N LEU A 122 4.51 24.07 -8.11
CA LEU A 122 5.02 24.75 -6.91
C LEU A 122 6.51 25.10 -7.02
N PRO A 123 6.96 25.85 -8.05
CA PRO A 123 8.38 26.13 -8.26
C PRO A 123 9.03 26.90 -7.08
N LYS A 124 8.24 27.73 -6.37
CA LYS A 124 8.71 28.44 -5.16
C LYS A 124 8.94 27.52 -3.96
N HIS A 125 8.40 26.31 -3.99
CA HIS A 125 8.48 25.31 -2.92
C HIS A 125 9.13 24.01 -3.40
N ALA A 126 9.94 24.08 -4.47
CA ALA A 126 10.60 22.93 -5.08
C ALA A 126 11.33 22.04 -4.07
N GLY A 127 12.10 22.65 -3.16
CA GLY A 127 12.83 21.90 -2.13
C GLY A 127 11.95 21.07 -1.20
N LEU A 128 10.70 21.48 -0.93
CA LEU A 128 9.76 20.67 -0.14
C LEU A 128 9.30 19.44 -0.92
N VAL A 129 9.02 19.59 -2.21
CA VAL A 129 8.59 18.50 -3.09
C VAL A 129 9.74 17.51 -3.33
N GLU A 130 10.95 18.02 -3.57
CA GLU A 130 12.16 17.20 -3.76
C GLU A 130 12.52 16.42 -2.49
N THR A 131 12.43 17.05 -1.32
CA THR A 131 12.62 16.36 -0.03
C THR A 131 11.60 15.23 0.12
N LEU A 132 10.33 15.50 -0.19
CA LEU A 132 9.30 14.48 -0.14
C LEU A 132 9.58 13.34 -1.14
N GLN A 133 10.02 13.63 -2.37
CA GLN A 133 10.41 12.61 -3.34
C GLN A 133 11.52 11.71 -2.78
N LEU A 134 12.57 12.30 -2.20
CA LEU A 134 13.66 11.55 -1.58
C LEU A 134 13.16 10.66 -0.45
N ASP A 135 12.31 11.17 0.44
CA ASP A 135 11.75 10.39 1.54
C ASP A 135 10.91 9.20 1.05
N VAL A 136 10.12 9.41 -0.01
CA VAL A 136 9.30 8.36 -0.62
C VAL A 136 10.16 7.30 -1.29
N ALA A 137 11.20 7.69 -2.03
CA ALA A 137 12.15 6.77 -2.64
C ALA A 137 12.88 5.94 -1.56
N ASN A 138 13.32 6.59 -0.49
CA ASN A 138 13.96 5.93 0.65
C ASN A 138 13.03 4.93 1.33
N LEU A 139 11.76 5.29 1.59
CA LEU A 139 10.79 4.35 2.15
C LEU A 139 10.57 3.16 1.22
N SER A 140 10.41 3.39 -0.08
CA SER A 140 10.25 2.31 -1.06
C SER A 140 11.45 1.37 -1.08
N SER A 141 12.68 1.90 -0.98
CA SER A 141 13.90 1.09 -0.93
C SER A 141 14.02 0.31 0.38
N ASN A 142 13.68 0.93 1.52
CA ASN A 142 13.71 0.25 2.82
C ASN A 142 12.74 -0.93 2.86
N ILE A 143 11.53 -0.75 2.31
CA ILE A 143 10.55 -1.85 2.19
C ILE A 143 11.07 -2.95 1.25
N GLN A 144 11.66 -2.59 0.11
CA GLN A 144 12.27 -3.55 -0.82
C GLN A 144 13.33 -4.40 -0.13
N GLN A 145 14.33 -3.76 0.46
CA GLN A 145 15.46 -4.44 1.08
C GLN A 145 14.99 -5.37 2.19
N GLN A 146 14.03 -4.93 3.02
CA GLN A 146 13.52 -5.80 4.05
C GLN A 146 12.72 -6.98 3.51
N MET A 147 11.93 -6.80 2.45
CA MET A 147 11.25 -7.93 1.82
C MET A 147 12.26 -9.00 1.36
N GLU A 148 13.42 -8.58 0.86
CA GLU A 148 14.52 -9.48 0.49
C GLU A 148 15.12 -10.19 1.70
N ASP A 149 15.43 -9.44 2.77
CA ASP A 149 16.02 -9.99 4.00
C ASP A 149 15.12 -11.04 4.67
N LEU A 150 13.79 -10.86 4.59
CA LEU A 150 12.80 -11.76 5.18
C LEU A 150 12.38 -12.91 4.26
N GLY A 151 12.96 -13.01 3.04
CA GLY A 151 12.54 -14.01 2.04
C GLY A 151 11.12 -13.81 1.52
N LEU A 152 10.56 -12.61 1.66
CA LEU A 152 9.23 -12.18 1.17
C LEU A 152 9.32 -11.55 -0.23
N ALA A 153 10.49 -11.59 -0.87
CA ALA A 153 10.69 -11.03 -2.19
C ALA A 153 10.12 -11.97 -3.26
N THR A 154 8.91 -11.69 -3.76
CA THR A 154 8.49 -12.20 -5.07
C THR A 154 9.49 -11.76 -6.13
N VAL A 155 9.88 -12.65 -7.04
CA VAL A 155 10.60 -12.30 -8.28
C VAL A 155 9.68 -11.41 -9.12
N THR A 156 9.78 -10.10 -8.92
CA THR A 156 9.17 -9.11 -9.81
C THR A 156 10.15 -8.88 -10.95
N TYR A 157 9.82 -9.39 -12.13
CA TYR A 157 10.47 -8.95 -13.37
C TYR A 157 10.36 -7.43 -13.45
N PRO A 158 11.42 -6.72 -13.86
CA PRO A 158 11.33 -5.29 -14.09
C PRO A 158 10.27 -5.07 -15.16
N THR A 159 9.10 -4.57 -14.77
CA THR A 159 8.17 -3.99 -15.72
C THR A 159 8.87 -2.74 -16.22
N GLU A 160 9.45 -2.80 -17.41
CA GLU A 160 10.20 -1.71 -18.07
C GLU A 160 9.33 -0.48 -18.40
N ASN A 161 8.09 -0.46 -17.95
CA ASN A 161 7.21 0.67 -18.06
C ASN A 161 7.36 1.50 -16.80
N GLN A 162 8.18 2.55 -16.87
CA GLN A 162 7.91 3.74 -16.07
C GLN A 162 6.44 4.08 -16.34
N ASP A 163 5.59 4.01 -15.31
CA ASP A 163 4.19 4.41 -15.47
C ASP A 163 4.20 5.82 -16.07
N PRO A 164 3.57 6.04 -17.22
CA PRO A 164 3.63 7.33 -17.90
C PRO A 164 3.12 8.40 -16.95
N LEU A 165 3.87 9.51 -16.85
CA LEU A 165 3.45 10.67 -16.06
C LEU A 165 2.04 11.08 -16.51
N PRO A 166 1.15 11.46 -15.58
CA PRO A 166 -0.18 11.90 -15.94
C PRO A 166 -0.08 13.10 -16.89
N THR A 167 -0.80 13.01 -18.01
CA THR A 167 -0.88 14.11 -18.99
C THR A 167 -2.15 14.90 -18.74
N PHE A 168 -2.04 16.22 -18.75
CA PHE A 168 -3.16 17.11 -18.46
C PHE A 168 -3.50 17.94 -19.68
N SER A 169 -4.78 17.98 -20.03
CA SER A 169 -5.28 18.69 -21.22
C SER A 169 -5.31 20.21 -21.05
N SER A 170 -5.21 20.73 -19.82
CA SER A 170 -5.21 22.16 -19.53
C SER A 170 -4.41 22.49 -18.27
N HIS A 171 -4.07 23.77 -18.09
CA HIS A 171 -3.45 24.25 -16.85
C HIS A 171 -4.33 23.98 -15.63
N PHE A 172 -5.65 24.17 -15.75
CA PHE A 172 -6.58 23.88 -14.66
C PHE A 172 -6.58 22.38 -14.31
N HIS A 173 -6.64 21.50 -15.31
CA HIS A 173 -6.52 20.05 -15.09
C HIS A 173 -5.18 19.67 -14.44
N HIS A 174 -4.10 20.36 -14.80
CA HIS A 174 -2.81 20.16 -14.17
C HIS A 174 -2.85 20.53 -12.67
N GLN A 175 -3.45 21.67 -12.31
CA GLN A 175 -3.62 22.09 -10.92
C GLN A 175 -4.50 21.12 -10.11
N VAL A 176 -5.64 20.73 -10.67
CA VAL A 176 -6.56 19.75 -10.06
C VAL A 176 -5.89 18.39 -9.92
N GLY A 177 -5.13 17.96 -10.93
CA GLY A 177 -4.30 16.76 -10.87
C GLY A 177 -3.29 16.81 -9.74
N GLY A 178 -2.54 17.90 -9.60
CA GLY A 178 -1.61 18.10 -8.48
C GLY A 178 -2.29 18.02 -7.11
N PHE A 179 -3.48 18.61 -6.97
CA PHE A 179 -4.30 18.50 -5.76
C PHE A 179 -4.67 17.04 -5.45
N PHE A 180 -5.21 16.30 -6.43
CA PHE A 180 -5.62 14.91 -6.24
C PHE A 180 -4.45 13.95 -6.05
N ILE A 181 -3.27 14.22 -6.63
CA ILE A 181 -2.05 13.45 -6.35
C ILE A 181 -1.77 13.46 -4.85
N LEU A 182 -1.76 14.64 -4.23
CA LEU A 182 -1.50 14.76 -2.79
C LEU A 182 -2.65 14.18 -1.94
N ALA A 183 -3.91 14.42 -2.32
CA ALA A 183 -5.07 13.87 -1.61
C ALA A 183 -5.12 12.33 -1.63
N ASN A 184 -4.86 11.74 -2.79
CA ASN A 184 -4.79 10.28 -2.92
C ASN A 184 -3.55 9.73 -2.20
N PHE A 185 -2.42 10.43 -2.27
CA PHE A 185 -1.21 10.00 -1.58
C PHE A 185 -1.39 9.98 -0.06
N GLN A 186 -2.05 10.99 0.49
CA GLN A 186 -2.40 11.05 1.91
C GLN A 186 -3.23 9.81 2.34
N ARG A 187 -4.30 9.48 1.59
CA ARG A 187 -5.14 8.30 1.85
C ARG A 187 -4.35 6.99 1.73
N PHE A 188 -3.48 6.89 0.74
CA PHE A 188 -2.59 5.75 0.56
C PHE A 188 -1.67 5.57 1.77
N LEU A 189 -1.01 6.64 2.24
CA LEU A 189 -0.11 6.59 3.40
C LEU A 189 -0.84 6.24 4.70
N GLU A 190 -2.08 6.70 4.86
CA GLU A 190 -2.91 6.30 6.00
C GLU A 190 -3.19 4.79 6.01
N THR A 191 -3.51 4.24 4.84
CA THR A 191 -3.70 2.79 4.69
C THR A 191 -2.41 2.03 4.95
N ALA A 192 -1.30 2.45 4.32
CA ALA A 192 0.01 1.82 4.51
C ALA A 192 0.43 1.85 6.00
N TYR A 193 0.25 3.00 6.67
CA TYR A 193 0.52 3.13 8.10
C TYR A 193 -0.31 2.17 8.95
N ARG A 194 -1.61 2.03 8.67
CA ARG A 194 -2.49 1.09 9.40
C ARG A 194 -2.05 -0.36 9.19
N ALA A 195 -1.67 -0.74 7.97
CA ALA A 195 -1.20 -2.08 7.65
C ALA A 195 0.12 -2.41 8.37
N LEU A 196 1.10 -1.50 8.30
CA LEU A 196 2.38 -1.64 9.01
C LEU A 196 2.19 -1.72 10.53
N ARG A 197 1.25 -0.94 11.08
CA ARG A 197 0.96 -0.94 12.52
C ARG A 197 0.32 -2.25 12.93
N HIS A 198 -0.59 -2.78 12.11
CA HIS A 198 -1.23 -4.06 12.38
C HIS A 198 -0.18 -5.17 12.46
N LEU A 199 0.74 -5.22 11.50
CA LEU A 199 1.89 -6.14 11.51
C LEU A 199 2.75 -6.00 12.76
N ALA A 200 3.00 -4.79 13.24
CA ALA A 200 3.82 -4.54 14.43
C ALA A 200 3.13 -4.94 15.75
N SER A 201 1.83 -5.21 15.69
CA SER A 201 1.01 -5.58 16.85
C SER A 201 0.63 -7.07 16.89
N LEU A 202 1.04 -7.85 15.88
CA LEU A 202 0.85 -9.30 15.82
C LEU A 202 1.88 -9.99 16.71
#